data_AF-A0AAD4Z8M4-F1
#
_entry.id   AF-A0AAD4Z8M4-F1
#
_cell.length_a   1.000
_cell.length_b   1.000
_cell.length_c   1.000
_cell.angle_alpha   90.00
_cell.angle_beta   90.00
_cell.angle_gamma   90.00
#
_symmetry.space_group_name_H-M   'P 1'
#
loop_
_entity.id
_entity.type
_entity.pdbx_description
1 polymer ?
#
loop_
_entity_poly.entity_id
_entity_poly.type
_entity_poly.pdbx_seq_one_letter_code
_entity_poly.pdbx_strand_id
1 'polypeptide(L)'
;MLYFANEHSFLSPLLLIKMQSTANGYSRSNDALMDQLKHVLSPKGHQQSGINYFHSFSPVVKSTTIRTILSIAVSCGCGIWQLDVKNAFIHCYLSEAVFMQQPSGFANPLRPTHVCKLHKTIYGLKQAPRAWFKRFSAFQLQVGFIESRFDSSLFMYRDCLHVMILLLYVDDIVLTGSNPSQLFAFIHALSIEFKVKDLGRLYYFLGIEVSHLKDSIHLTQNKYTLDLLWKSNLLECKPVSTPLASQTSASCTDGSPLTDPTLYPQLVSGLQYLTITHPDIAYAVQHVSQFMSSPSDTHLEAVKHILHYLKGTLGHGLSLCHSNDSSLLIAYSDGQGVQTLVDQLQGSVSFWDPISFHGVPRNNVQCLDLASKPNTVL
;
A
#
# COMPACT_ATOMS: atom_id res chain seq x y z
N MET A 1 -4.97 9.95 -14.54
CA MET A 1 -5.35 9.58 -15.92
C MET A 1 -4.40 8.47 -16.34
N LEU A 2 -4.83 7.20 -16.25
CA LEU A 2 -3.97 6.04 -16.55
C LEU A 2 -4.17 5.64 -18.00
N TYR A 3 -3.15 5.87 -18.82
CA TYR A 3 -3.04 5.36 -20.19
C TYR A 3 -2.67 3.86 -20.13
N PHE A 4 -3.43 3.03 -20.82
CA PHE A 4 -2.94 1.73 -21.30
C PHE A 4 -3.08 1.74 -22.83
N ALA A 5 -1.94 1.59 -23.50
CA ALA A 5 -1.85 1.51 -24.95
C ALA A 5 -1.68 0.05 -25.40
N ASN A 6 -2.31 -0.20 -26.55
CA ASN A 6 -2.09 -1.21 -27.58
C ASN A 6 -2.75 -2.59 -27.51
N GLU A 7 -3.58 -2.75 -28.55
CA GLU A 7 -4.28 -3.90 -29.07
C GLU A 7 -3.34 -4.90 -29.76
N HIS A 8 -3.67 -6.19 -29.63
CA HIS A 8 -3.88 -7.17 -30.70
C HIS A 8 -3.48 -8.58 -30.25
N SER A 9 -4.47 -9.45 -30.08
CA SER A 9 -4.39 -10.84 -30.52
C SER A 9 -5.80 -11.46 -30.53
N PHE A 10 -6.20 -11.89 -31.72
CA PHE A 10 -7.44 -12.56 -32.04
C PHE A 10 -7.51 -13.95 -31.40
N LEU A 11 -8.66 -14.29 -30.79
CA LEU A 11 -9.18 -15.66 -30.77
C LEU A 11 -10.68 -15.64 -31.08
N SER A 12 -11.08 -16.56 -31.95
CA SER A 12 -12.31 -16.60 -32.75
C SER A 12 -13.53 -17.20 -32.01
N PRO A 13 -14.77 -16.97 -32.51
CA PRO A 13 -15.99 -16.89 -31.70
C PRO A 13 -16.94 -18.10 -31.84
N LEU A 14 -16.53 -19.30 -31.41
CA LEU A 14 -17.38 -20.51 -31.59
C LEU A 14 -17.60 -21.38 -30.34
N LEU A 15 -17.27 -20.93 -29.14
CA LEU A 15 -17.54 -21.67 -27.89
C LEU A 15 -18.57 -21.01 -26.95
N LEU A 16 -19.34 -20.04 -27.44
CA LEU A 16 -20.19 -19.15 -26.64
C LEU A 16 -21.70 -19.47 -26.71
N ILE A 17 -22.06 -20.72 -27.04
CA ILE A 17 -23.43 -21.22 -26.99
C ILE A 17 -23.57 -22.19 -25.81
N LYS A 18 -23.71 -21.63 -24.59
CA LYS A 18 -24.42 -22.19 -23.41
C LYS A 18 -23.97 -21.48 -22.14
N MET A 19 -24.49 -20.28 -21.86
CA MET A 19 -24.38 -19.73 -20.50
C MET A 19 -25.67 -19.10 -19.95
N GLN A 20 -26.84 -19.41 -20.52
CA GLN A 20 -28.12 -18.98 -19.93
C GLN A 20 -29.28 -19.99 -20.00
N SER A 21 -29.03 -21.30 -20.21
CA SER A 21 -30.15 -22.29 -20.13
C SER A 21 -30.00 -23.43 -19.14
N THR A 22 -28.95 -23.51 -18.32
CA THR A 22 -28.88 -24.54 -17.26
C THR A 22 -28.33 -23.96 -15.98
N ALA A 23 -29.25 -23.45 -15.15
CA ALA A 23 -29.11 -23.53 -13.71
C ALA A 23 -29.06 -25.02 -13.32
N ASN A 24 -27.85 -25.60 -13.32
CA ASN A 24 -27.41 -26.75 -12.53
C ASN A 24 -26.12 -27.33 -13.14
N GLY A 25 -25.02 -27.25 -12.38
CA GLY A 25 -23.78 -27.99 -12.64
C GLY A 25 -22.72 -27.25 -13.46
N TYR A 26 -21.46 -27.35 -13.00
CA TYR A 26 -20.18 -26.89 -13.59
C TYR A 26 -19.68 -25.49 -13.17
N SER A 27 -18.92 -25.44 -12.06
CA SER A 27 -18.31 -24.22 -11.50
C SER A 27 -16.91 -23.86 -12.00
N ARG A 28 -16.19 -24.74 -12.74
CA ARG A 28 -14.78 -24.48 -13.13
C ARG A 28 -14.61 -23.65 -14.42
N SER A 29 -15.55 -23.72 -15.37
CA SER A 29 -15.43 -23.02 -16.66
C SER A 29 -15.74 -21.52 -16.56
N ASN A 30 -16.58 -21.11 -15.60
CA ASN A 30 -17.01 -19.72 -15.44
C ASN A 30 -15.90 -18.87 -14.82
N ASP A 31 -15.15 -19.43 -13.87
CA ASP A 31 -14.06 -18.72 -13.19
C ASP A 31 -12.92 -18.35 -14.14
N ALA A 32 -12.53 -19.26 -15.04
CA ALA A 32 -11.50 -19.02 -16.04
C ALA A 32 -11.93 -17.97 -17.07
N LEU A 33 -13.21 -17.99 -17.48
CA LEU A 33 -13.78 -16.99 -18.38
C LEU A 33 -13.88 -15.61 -17.72
N MET A 34 -14.26 -15.55 -16.45
CA MET A 34 -14.28 -14.29 -15.67
C MET A 34 -12.86 -13.73 -15.47
N ASP A 35 -11.87 -14.59 -15.23
CA ASP A 35 -10.46 -14.19 -15.14
C ASP A 35 -9.93 -13.64 -16.49
N GLN A 36 -10.46 -14.09 -17.62
CA GLN A 36 -10.15 -13.57 -18.95
C GLN A 36 -10.92 -12.27 -19.28
N LEU A 37 -12.20 -12.17 -18.88
CA LEU A 37 -13.07 -11.04 -19.19
C LEU A 37 -12.89 -9.84 -18.26
N LYS A 38 -12.23 -9.99 -17.10
CA LYS A 38 -12.01 -8.90 -16.13
C LYS A 38 -11.32 -7.67 -16.72
N HIS A 39 -10.48 -7.86 -17.74
CA HIS A 39 -9.78 -6.78 -18.44
C HIS A 39 -10.60 -6.14 -19.57
N VAL A 40 -11.65 -6.83 -20.04
CA VAL A 40 -12.50 -6.41 -21.17
C VAL A 40 -13.76 -5.68 -20.68
N LEU A 41 -14.25 -6.05 -19.49
CA LEU A 41 -15.45 -5.46 -18.88
C LEU A 41 -15.11 -4.18 -18.11
N SER A 42 -14.84 -3.09 -18.84
CA SER A 42 -14.85 -1.75 -18.27
C SER A 42 -16.22 -1.11 -18.50
N PRO A 43 -16.90 -0.58 -17.47
CA PRO A 43 -18.15 0.16 -17.66
C PRO A 43 -17.85 1.42 -18.49
N LYS A 44 -18.07 1.35 -19.80
CA LYS A 44 -18.08 2.51 -20.69
C LYS A 44 -19.40 3.26 -20.45
N GLY A 45 -19.41 4.12 -19.45
CA GLY A 45 -20.57 4.94 -19.07
C GLY A 45 -20.16 6.10 -18.17
N HIS A 46 -20.78 7.26 -18.37
CA HIS A 46 -20.56 8.42 -17.53
C HIS A 46 -21.31 8.24 -16.20
N GLN A 47 -20.59 7.94 -15.12
CA GLN A 47 -21.15 7.91 -13.76
C GLN A 47 -21.13 9.31 -13.14
N GLN A 48 -22.29 9.79 -12.66
CA GLN A 48 -22.47 11.07 -11.98
C GLN A 48 -22.59 10.90 -10.46
N SER A 49 -21.84 11.72 -9.71
CA SER A 49 -21.90 11.76 -8.25
C SER A 49 -23.28 12.22 -7.77
N GLY A 50 -23.83 11.58 -6.74
CA GLY A 50 -25.17 11.87 -6.20
C GLY A 50 -26.32 11.25 -6.98
N ILE A 51 -26.05 10.57 -8.09
CA ILE A 51 -27.05 9.86 -8.92
C ILE A 51 -26.67 8.39 -9.05
N ASN A 52 -25.45 8.11 -9.52
CA ASN A 52 -24.98 6.73 -9.76
C ASN A 52 -24.04 6.20 -8.69
N TYR A 53 -23.51 7.09 -7.85
CA TYR A 53 -22.76 6.73 -6.66
C TYR A 53 -22.83 7.89 -5.66
N PHE A 54 -23.01 7.57 -4.38
CA PHE A 54 -22.98 8.58 -3.31
C PHE A 54 -21.62 8.71 -2.63
N HIS A 55 -20.85 7.61 -2.57
CA HIS A 55 -19.47 7.65 -2.07
C HIS A 55 -18.58 6.65 -2.80
N SER A 56 -17.37 7.08 -3.11
CA SER A 56 -16.34 6.29 -3.83
C SER A 56 -15.16 5.88 -2.95
N PHE A 57 -15.04 6.42 -1.73
CA PHE A 57 -13.91 6.14 -0.86
C PHE A 57 -14.06 4.76 -0.21
N SER A 58 -13.00 3.97 -0.29
CA SER A 58 -12.83 2.73 0.48
C SER A 58 -11.66 2.92 1.43
N PRO A 59 -11.79 2.54 2.71
CA PRO A 59 -10.66 2.56 3.61
C PRO A 59 -9.53 1.62 3.17
N VAL A 60 -8.31 2.02 3.50
CA VAL A 60 -7.08 1.25 3.34
C VAL A 60 -6.25 1.39 4.61
N VAL A 61 -5.57 0.32 5.00
CA VAL A 61 -4.70 0.33 6.18
C VAL A 61 -3.56 1.34 6.02
N LYS A 62 -3.27 2.08 7.10
CA LYS A 62 -2.20 3.08 7.15
C LYS A 62 -0.84 2.41 7.31
N SER A 63 0.22 3.02 6.74
CA SER A 63 1.60 2.54 6.91
C SER A 63 2.05 2.51 8.36
N THR A 64 1.61 3.48 9.18
CA THR A 64 1.85 3.48 10.63
C THR A 64 1.22 2.26 11.29
N THR A 65 -0.03 1.94 10.99
CA THR A 65 -0.72 0.73 11.47
C THR A 65 0.02 -0.53 11.08
N ILE A 66 0.44 -0.64 9.80
CA ILE A 66 1.21 -1.79 9.32
C ILE A 66 2.48 -1.96 10.17
N ARG A 67 3.31 -0.91 10.30
CA ARG A 67 4.55 -0.99 11.07
C ARG A 67 4.28 -1.38 12.53
N THR A 68 3.30 -0.76 13.19
CA THR A 68 2.95 -1.07 14.58
C THR A 68 2.54 -2.53 14.75
N ILE A 69 1.68 -3.07 13.89
CA ILE A 69 1.25 -4.46 14.00
C ILE A 69 2.39 -5.43 13.70
N LEU A 70 3.24 -5.14 12.72
CA LEU A 70 4.44 -5.94 12.45
C LEU A 70 5.39 -5.94 13.65
N SER A 71 5.62 -4.79 14.28
CA SER A 71 6.42 -4.69 15.50
C SER A 71 5.83 -5.52 16.63
N ILE A 72 4.52 -5.41 16.89
CA ILE A 72 3.82 -6.19 17.92
C ILE A 72 3.96 -7.69 17.63
N ALA A 73 3.72 -8.13 16.39
CA ALA A 73 3.82 -9.52 16.02
C ALA A 73 5.22 -10.10 16.33
N VAL A 74 6.28 -9.37 15.98
CA VAL A 74 7.66 -9.75 16.25
C VAL A 74 7.96 -9.75 17.76
N SER A 75 7.55 -8.72 18.49
CA SER A 75 7.73 -8.65 19.94
C SER A 75 7.00 -9.78 20.68
N CYS A 76 5.86 -10.24 20.17
CA CYS A 76 5.13 -11.37 20.73
C CYS A 76 5.57 -12.74 20.19
N GLY A 77 6.58 -12.79 19.31
CA GLY A 77 7.00 -14.04 18.65
C GLY A 77 5.89 -14.68 17.80
N CYS A 78 4.89 -13.90 17.40
CA CYS A 78 3.77 -14.34 16.59
C CYS A 78 4.18 -14.38 15.12
N GLY A 79 3.81 -15.45 14.42
CA GLY A 79 4.02 -15.47 12.98
C GLY A 79 3.12 -14.45 12.25
N ILE A 80 3.50 -14.13 11.02
CA ILE A 80 2.76 -13.19 10.18
C ILE A 80 2.50 -13.87 8.84
N TRP A 81 1.22 -13.97 8.49
CA TRP A 81 0.72 -14.63 7.28
C TRP A 81 0.14 -13.61 6.32
N GLN A 82 0.30 -13.89 5.04
CA GLN A 82 -0.25 -13.08 3.97
C GLN A 82 -1.26 -13.90 3.16
N LEU A 83 -2.41 -13.30 2.89
CA LEU A 83 -3.45 -13.88 2.06
C LEU A 83 -3.83 -12.87 0.98
N ASP A 84 -4.31 -13.37 -0.15
CA ASP A 84 -4.81 -12.58 -1.28
C ASP A 84 -6.22 -13.03 -1.63
N VAL A 85 -7.17 -12.09 -1.75
CA VAL A 85 -8.53 -12.40 -2.18
C VAL A 85 -8.66 -12.22 -3.68
N LYS A 86 -8.84 -13.33 -4.39
CA LYS A 86 -9.06 -13.27 -5.83
C LYS A 86 -10.40 -12.62 -6.15
N ASN A 87 -10.38 -11.68 -7.10
CA ASN A 87 -11.58 -11.08 -7.65
C ASN A 87 -12.47 -10.42 -6.58
N ALA A 88 -11.87 -9.82 -5.55
CA ALA A 88 -12.55 -9.18 -4.42
C ALA A 88 -13.71 -8.25 -4.83
N PHE A 89 -13.54 -7.52 -5.94
CA PHE A 89 -14.56 -6.62 -6.45
C PHE A 89 -15.68 -7.30 -7.24
N ILE A 90 -15.55 -8.55 -7.70
CA ILE A 90 -16.49 -9.15 -8.66
C ILE A 90 -17.72 -9.78 -7.99
N HIS A 91 -17.74 -9.91 -6.67
CA HIS A 91 -18.78 -10.67 -5.97
C HIS A 91 -19.68 -9.84 -5.07
N CYS A 92 -19.48 -8.52 -5.01
CA CYS A 92 -20.28 -7.66 -4.14
C CYS A 92 -21.58 -7.23 -4.83
N TYR A 93 -22.67 -7.21 -4.08
CA TYR A 93 -23.95 -6.73 -4.58
C TYR A 93 -23.93 -5.20 -4.69
N LEU A 94 -24.50 -4.68 -5.78
CA LEU A 94 -24.72 -3.25 -5.95
C LEU A 94 -26.03 -2.86 -5.25
N SER A 95 -25.96 -1.89 -4.35
CA SER A 95 -27.16 -1.26 -3.78
C SER A 95 -27.84 -0.28 -4.74
N GLU A 96 -27.08 0.21 -5.72
CA GLU A 96 -27.51 1.23 -6.69
C GLU A 96 -27.75 0.58 -8.07
N ALA A 97 -28.68 1.13 -8.84
CA ALA A 97 -28.90 0.68 -10.21
C ALA A 97 -27.80 1.25 -11.13
N VAL A 98 -26.83 0.40 -11.47
CA VAL A 98 -25.77 0.74 -12.44
C VAL A 98 -26.05 0.04 -13.76
N PHE A 99 -25.96 0.79 -14.85
CA PHE A 99 -26.09 0.28 -16.21
C PHE A 99 -24.78 0.44 -16.97
N MET A 100 -24.48 -0.50 -17.86
CA MET A 100 -23.33 -0.43 -18.75
C MET A 100 -23.75 -0.70 -20.19
N GLN A 101 -23.00 -0.17 -21.16
CA GLN A 101 -23.14 -0.57 -22.55
C GLN A 101 -22.92 -2.08 -22.69
N GLN A 102 -23.55 -2.67 -23.70
CA GLN A 102 -23.31 -4.07 -24.02
C GLN A 102 -21.83 -4.27 -24.37
N PRO A 103 -21.14 -5.23 -23.75
CA PRO A 103 -19.73 -5.45 -24.02
C PRO A 103 -19.50 -5.90 -25.47
N SER A 104 -18.38 -5.47 -26.05
CA SER A 104 -17.98 -5.86 -27.40
C SER A 104 -17.94 -7.39 -27.52
N GLY A 105 -18.57 -7.94 -28.56
CA GLY A 105 -18.73 -9.39 -28.75
C GLY A 105 -19.94 -10.02 -28.06
N PHE A 106 -20.65 -9.29 -27.20
CA PHE A 106 -21.89 -9.72 -26.52
C PHE A 106 -23.09 -8.83 -26.83
N ALA A 107 -22.92 -7.85 -27.73
CA ALA A 107 -24.01 -7.01 -28.18
C ALA A 107 -25.06 -7.85 -28.90
N ASN A 108 -26.30 -7.77 -28.43
CA ASN A 108 -27.42 -8.45 -29.06
C ASN A 108 -27.74 -7.79 -30.41
N PRO A 109 -27.61 -8.50 -31.55
CA PRO A 109 -27.86 -7.91 -32.87
C PRO A 109 -29.30 -7.41 -33.04
N LEU A 110 -30.26 -8.03 -32.34
CA LEU A 110 -31.68 -7.65 -32.37
C LEU A 110 -31.98 -6.46 -31.45
N ARG A 111 -31.08 -6.13 -30.53
CA ARG A 111 -31.26 -5.07 -29.53
C ARG A 111 -29.98 -4.26 -29.36
N PRO A 112 -29.48 -3.60 -30.41
CA PRO A 112 -28.17 -2.93 -30.39
C PRO A 112 -28.13 -1.75 -29.41
N THR A 113 -29.26 -1.12 -29.14
CA THR A 113 -29.38 0.06 -28.25
C THR A 113 -29.61 -0.29 -26.78
N HIS A 114 -29.81 -1.57 -26.45
CA HIS A 114 -30.01 -1.96 -25.06
C HIS A 114 -28.73 -1.80 -24.22
N VAL A 115 -28.92 -1.67 -22.93
CA VAL A 115 -27.86 -1.60 -21.92
C VAL A 115 -28.01 -2.75 -20.93
N CYS A 116 -26.91 -3.19 -20.33
CA CYS A 116 -26.91 -4.22 -19.31
C CYS A 116 -27.08 -3.57 -17.93
N LYS A 117 -28.01 -4.08 -17.12
CA LYS A 117 -28.09 -3.72 -15.69
C LYS A 117 -27.12 -4.60 -14.90
N LEU A 118 -26.23 -3.98 -14.14
CA LEU A 118 -25.30 -4.69 -13.28
C LEU A 118 -25.99 -5.07 -11.96
N HIS A 119 -25.92 -6.36 -11.62
CA HIS A 119 -26.40 -6.89 -10.34
C HIS A 119 -25.28 -7.00 -9.30
N LYS A 120 -24.04 -7.18 -9.77
CA LYS A 120 -22.83 -7.24 -8.95
C LYS A 120 -21.82 -6.22 -9.45
N THR A 121 -20.90 -5.85 -8.57
CA THR A 121 -19.79 -4.97 -8.89
C THR A 121 -18.85 -5.63 -9.89
N ILE A 122 -18.22 -4.81 -10.73
CA ILE A 122 -17.15 -5.19 -11.66
C ILE A 122 -15.99 -4.21 -11.50
N TYR A 123 -14.83 -4.60 -12.00
CA TYR A 123 -13.66 -3.71 -12.03
C TYR A 123 -13.97 -2.41 -12.79
N GLY A 124 -13.39 -1.29 -12.32
CA GLY A 124 -13.59 0.03 -12.90
C GLY A 124 -14.81 0.80 -12.38
N LEU A 125 -15.72 0.16 -11.62
CA LEU A 125 -16.78 0.89 -10.91
C LEU A 125 -16.22 1.68 -9.72
N LYS A 126 -16.59 2.95 -9.61
CA LYS A 126 -16.16 3.84 -8.52
C LYS A 126 -16.59 3.34 -7.13
N GLN A 127 -17.69 2.60 -7.04
CA GLN A 127 -18.21 2.07 -5.77
C GLN A 127 -17.72 0.65 -5.44
N ALA A 128 -17.03 -0.04 -6.35
CA ALA A 128 -16.66 -1.45 -6.15
C ALA A 128 -15.72 -1.67 -4.95
N PRO A 129 -14.65 -0.88 -4.74
CA PRO A 129 -13.78 -1.05 -3.58
C PRO A 129 -14.54 -0.89 -2.26
N ARG A 130 -15.45 0.09 -2.19
CA ARG A 130 -16.27 0.33 -0.99
C ARG A 130 -17.25 -0.81 -0.72
N ALA A 131 -17.88 -1.35 -1.76
CA ALA A 131 -18.79 -2.48 -1.64
C ALA A 131 -18.05 -3.73 -1.13
N TRP A 132 -16.84 -3.96 -1.65
CA TRP A 132 -15.93 -4.99 -1.17
C TRP A 132 -15.59 -4.82 0.31
N PHE A 133 -15.09 -3.65 0.70
CA PHE A 133 -14.76 -3.36 2.09
C PHE A 133 -15.94 -3.62 3.02
N LYS A 134 -17.15 -3.18 2.66
CA LYS A 134 -18.36 -3.43 3.46
C LYS A 134 -18.68 -4.92 3.58
N ARG A 135 -18.63 -5.68 2.48
CA ARG A 135 -18.91 -7.13 2.49
C ARG A 135 -17.92 -7.88 3.35
N PHE A 136 -16.64 -7.54 3.23
CA PHE A 136 -15.56 -8.15 4.00
C PHE A 136 -15.69 -7.81 5.49
N SER A 137 -15.86 -6.52 5.82
CA SER A 137 -16.02 -6.06 7.21
C SER A 137 -17.22 -6.73 7.89
N ALA A 138 -18.36 -6.85 7.19
CA ALA A 138 -19.53 -7.53 7.72
C ALA A 138 -19.26 -9.00 8.07
N PHE A 139 -18.48 -9.71 7.24
CA PHE A 139 -18.05 -11.07 7.55
C PHE A 139 -17.14 -11.11 8.78
N GLN A 140 -16.16 -10.20 8.88
CA GLN A 140 -15.26 -10.17 10.04
C GLN A 140 -16.03 -9.97 11.35
N LEU A 141 -16.98 -9.03 11.36
CA LEU A 141 -17.85 -8.79 12.53
C LEU A 141 -18.70 -10.03 12.86
N GLN A 142 -19.22 -10.74 11.86
CA GLN A 142 -19.99 -11.97 12.06
C GLN A 142 -19.16 -13.10 12.69
N VAL A 143 -17.87 -13.20 12.34
CA VAL A 143 -16.93 -14.18 12.90
C VAL A 143 -16.47 -13.78 14.32
N GLY A 144 -16.76 -12.56 14.76
CA GLY A 144 -16.46 -12.06 16.10
C GLY A 144 -15.24 -11.14 16.18
N PHE A 145 -14.70 -10.68 15.04
CA PHE A 145 -13.73 -9.59 15.05
C PHE A 145 -14.40 -8.27 15.41
N ILE A 146 -13.61 -7.34 15.92
CA ILE A 146 -13.99 -5.97 16.21
C ILE A 146 -13.14 -5.05 15.35
N GLU A 147 -13.77 -4.11 14.66
CA GLU A 147 -13.09 -3.05 13.91
C GLU A 147 -12.39 -2.06 14.86
N SER A 148 -11.15 -1.69 14.55
CA SER A 148 -10.40 -0.71 15.33
C SER A 148 -10.94 0.71 15.12
N ARG A 149 -10.92 1.51 16.20
CA ARG A 149 -11.29 2.93 16.14
C ARG A 149 -10.22 3.82 15.50
N PHE A 150 -8.98 3.34 15.40
CA PHE A 150 -7.83 4.11 14.91
C PHE A 150 -7.59 3.92 13.40
N ASP A 151 -7.96 2.74 12.90
CA ASP A 151 -7.82 2.35 11.50
C ASP A 151 -8.95 1.36 11.16
N SER A 152 -9.87 1.78 10.28
CA SER A 152 -11.03 0.97 9.86
C SER A 152 -10.64 -0.30 9.10
N SER A 153 -9.41 -0.37 8.59
CA SER A 153 -8.88 -1.55 7.92
C SER A 153 -8.13 -2.51 8.87
N LEU A 154 -8.17 -2.25 10.18
CA LEU A 154 -7.60 -3.09 11.24
C LEU A 154 -8.74 -3.75 12.02
N PHE A 155 -8.73 -5.08 12.07
CA PHE A 155 -9.67 -5.90 12.81
C PHE A 155 -8.94 -6.69 13.89
N MET A 156 -9.53 -6.77 15.08
CA MET A 156 -9.00 -7.52 16.20
C MET A 156 -10.01 -8.53 16.69
N TYR A 157 -9.59 -9.78 16.81
CA TYR A 157 -10.32 -10.83 17.51
C TYR A 157 -9.59 -11.12 18.82
N ARG A 158 -10.35 -11.25 19.90
CA ARG A 158 -9.81 -11.60 21.21
C ARG A 158 -10.75 -12.55 21.91
N ASP A 159 -10.21 -13.68 22.36
CA ASP A 159 -10.82 -14.51 23.40
C ASP A 159 -10.06 -14.30 24.73
N CYS A 160 -10.38 -15.09 25.76
CA CYS A 160 -9.78 -14.94 27.09
C CYS A 160 -8.24 -15.08 27.09
N LEU A 161 -7.67 -15.83 26.14
CA LEU A 161 -6.25 -16.22 26.14
C LEU A 161 -5.51 -15.83 24.86
N HIS A 162 -6.23 -15.58 23.77
CA HIS A 162 -5.66 -15.44 22.45
C HIS A 162 -6.15 -14.19 21.74
N VAL A 163 -5.25 -13.63 20.93
CA VAL A 163 -5.50 -12.46 20.10
C VAL A 163 -5.14 -12.82 18.66
N MET A 164 -5.99 -12.41 17.72
CA MET A 164 -5.69 -12.40 16.30
C MET A 164 -5.92 -10.98 15.77
N ILE A 165 -5.02 -10.54 14.90
CA ILE A 165 -5.03 -9.20 14.30
C ILE A 165 -5.00 -9.37 12.79
N LEU A 166 -5.95 -8.74 12.11
CA LEU A 166 -6.12 -8.76 10.67
C LEU A 166 -6.02 -7.34 10.12
N LEU A 167 -5.16 -7.15 9.11
CA LEU A 167 -5.08 -5.94 8.31
C LEU A 167 -5.61 -6.21 6.91
N LEU A 168 -6.46 -5.31 6.40
CA LEU A 168 -6.98 -5.36 5.05
C LEU A 168 -6.44 -4.19 4.22
N TYR A 169 -5.69 -4.50 3.17
CA TYR A 169 -5.36 -3.54 2.11
C TYR A 169 -6.00 -3.99 0.80
N VAL A 170 -7.16 -3.44 0.48
CA VAL A 170 -7.88 -3.78 -0.75
C VAL A 170 -8.10 -5.30 -0.83
N ASP A 171 -7.30 -6.02 -1.63
CA ASP A 171 -7.43 -7.47 -1.84
C ASP A 171 -6.38 -8.27 -1.02
N ASP A 172 -5.33 -7.59 -0.53
CA ASP A 172 -4.28 -8.18 0.29
C ASP A 172 -4.66 -8.16 1.77
N ILE A 173 -4.38 -9.25 2.47
CA ILE A 173 -4.63 -9.42 3.90
C ILE A 173 -3.34 -9.80 4.59
N VAL A 174 -3.05 -9.14 5.72
CA VAL A 174 -2.01 -9.56 6.65
C VAL A 174 -2.66 -10.03 7.94
N LEU A 175 -2.31 -11.23 8.38
CA LEU A 175 -2.90 -11.87 9.56
C LEU A 175 -1.79 -12.29 10.52
N THR A 176 -1.94 -11.96 11.80
CA THR A 176 -1.05 -12.41 12.87
C THR A 176 -1.88 -12.79 14.09
N GLY A 177 -1.32 -13.63 14.96
CA GLY A 177 -2.01 -14.02 16.19
C GLY A 177 -1.18 -14.89 17.09
N SER A 178 -1.58 -14.97 18.35
CA SER A 178 -0.89 -15.70 19.42
C SER A 178 -1.09 -17.22 19.34
N ASN A 179 -2.13 -17.69 18.63
CA ASN A 179 -2.45 -19.11 18.51
C ASN A 179 -2.51 -19.54 17.03
N PRO A 180 -1.53 -20.31 16.53
CA PRO A 180 -1.49 -20.75 15.13
C PRO A 180 -2.70 -21.61 14.74
N SER A 181 -3.20 -22.48 15.62
CA SER A 181 -4.34 -23.36 15.31
C SER A 181 -5.62 -22.56 15.07
N GLN A 182 -5.87 -21.54 15.90
CA GLN A 182 -7.01 -20.62 15.73
C GLN A 182 -6.85 -19.79 14.46
N LEU A 183 -5.64 -19.33 14.17
CA LEU A 183 -5.31 -18.59 12.96
C LEU A 183 -5.62 -19.41 11.69
N PHE A 184 -5.17 -20.66 11.62
CA PHE A 184 -5.45 -21.52 10.46
C PHE A 184 -6.92 -21.93 10.36
N ALA A 185 -7.62 -22.12 11.48
CA ALA A 185 -9.06 -22.34 11.48
C ALA A 185 -9.82 -21.13 10.90
N PHE A 186 -9.37 -19.92 11.24
CA PHE A 186 -9.91 -18.69 10.65
C PHE A 186 -9.58 -18.58 9.15
N ILE A 187 -8.35 -18.87 8.71
CA ILE A 187 -8.00 -18.89 7.28
C ILE A 187 -8.92 -19.85 6.52
N HIS A 188 -9.19 -21.03 7.09
CA HIS A 188 -10.11 -21.99 6.50
C HIS A 188 -11.54 -21.43 6.40
N ALA A 189 -12.06 -20.82 7.47
CA ALA A 189 -13.37 -20.17 7.45
C ALA A 189 -13.46 -19.05 6.40
N LEU A 190 -12.39 -18.24 6.29
CA LEU A 190 -12.27 -17.19 5.29
C LEU A 190 -12.25 -17.75 3.87
N SER A 191 -11.61 -18.91 3.65
CA SER A 191 -11.55 -19.60 2.35
C SER A 191 -12.87 -20.25 1.91
N ILE A 192 -13.76 -20.54 2.87
CA ILE A 192 -15.12 -21.00 2.57
C ILE A 192 -15.96 -19.84 2.03
N GLU A 193 -15.81 -18.66 2.64
CA GLU A 193 -16.59 -17.48 2.27
C GLU A 193 -16.04 -16.77 1.02
N PHE A 194 -14.72 -16.63 0.92
CA PHE A 194 -14.05 -15.90 -0.14
C PHE A 194 -13.05 -16.79 -0.88
N LYS A 195 -12.79 -16.46 -2.15
CA LYS A 195 -11.78 -17.14 -2.96
C LYS A 195 -10.38 -16.66 -2.56
N VAL A 196 -9.93 -17.12 -1.40
CA VAL A 196 -8.65 -16.76 -0.79
C VAL A 196 -7.53 -17.61 -1.38
N LYS A 197 -6.39 -16.97 -1.65
CA LYS A 197 -5.10 -17.61 -1.91
C LYS A 197 -4.21 -17.38 -0.70
N ASP A 198 -3.79 -18.45 -0.06
CA ASP A 198 -2.76 -18.39 0.97
C ASP A 198 -1.38 -18.16 0.32
N LEU A 199 -0.72 -17.06 0.68
CA LEU A 199 0.63 -16.73 0.22
C LEU A 199 1.70 -17.17 1.22
N GLY A 200 1.30 -17.76 2.34
CA GLY A 200 2.18 -18.26 3.39
C GLY A 200 2.67 -17.15 4.31
N ARG A 201 3.93 -17.26 4.75
CA ARG A 201 4.55 -16.21 5.57
C ARG A 201 4.70 -14.92 4.77
N LEU A 202 4.56 -13.79 5.45
CA LEU A 202 4.70 -12.47 4.85
C LEU A 202 6.13 -12.27 4.30
N TYR A 203 6.28 -12.18 2.98
CA TYR A 203 7.55 -11.90 2.31
C TYR A 203 7.52 -10.61 1.49
N TYR A 204 6.36 -10.21 0.97
CA TYR A 204 6.23 -9.01 0.16
C TYR A 204 4.82 -8.43 0.26
N PHE A 205 4.70 -7.20 0.75
CA PHE A 205 3.40 -6.55 0.95
C PHE A 205 3.50 -5.08 0.58
N LEU A 206 2.69 -4.66 -0.38
CA LEU A 206 2.63 -3.27 -0.86
C LEU A 206 4.00 -2.70 -1.26
N GLY A 207 4.83 -3.46 -1.98
CA GLY A 207 6.16 -2.94 -2.35
C GLY A 207 7.20 -2.97 -1.24
N ILE A 208 6.84 -3.45 -0.04
CA ILE A 208 7.76 -3.68 1.07
C ILE A 208 8.16 -5.16 1.06
N GLU A 209 9.46 -5.40 1.00
CA GLU A 209 10.09 -6.72 1.10
C GLU A 209 10.33 -7.02 2.59
N VAL A 210 10.00 -8.23 3.03
CA VAL A 210 10.13 -8.67 4.43
C VAL A 210 11.08 -9.86 4.49
N SER A 211 12.24 -9.63 5.10
CA SER A 211 13.24 -10.66 5.37
C SER A 211 13.14 -11.11 6.82
N HIS A 212 12.89 -12.40 7.05
CA HIS A 212 12.80 -12.96 8.40
C HIS A 212 14.19 -13.38 8.90
N LEU A 213 14.59 -12.85 10.04
CA LEU A 213 15.73 -13.31 10.82
C LEU A 213 15.23 -14.05 12.08
N LYS A 214 16.13 -14.60 12.90
CA LYS A 214 15.78 -15.47 14.03
C LYS A 214 14.77 -14.82 14.98
N ASP A 215 15.03 -13.58 15.38
CA ASP A 215 14.26 -12.83 16.38
C ASP A 215 13.90 -11.42 15.87
N SER A 216 13.89 -11.22 14.55
CA SER A 216 13.59 -9.93 13.94
C SER A 216 13.10 -10.09 12.50
N ILE A 217 12.47 -9.05 11.97
CA ILE A 217 12.19 -8.91 10.54
C ILE A 217 12.84 -7.63 10.02
N HIS A 218 13.38 -7.69 8.81
CA HIS A 218 13.97 -6.56 8.13
C HIS A 218 13.10 -6.16 6.94
N LEU A 219 12.67 -4.90 6.91
CA LEU A 219 11.78 -4.32 5.92
C LEU A 219 12.57 -3.44 4.95
N THR A 220 12.54 -3.78 3.66
CA THR A 220 13.22 -3.01 2.59
C THR A 220 12.25 -2.67 1.46
N GLN A 221 12.62 -1.71 0.62
CA GLN A 221 11.88 -1.35 -0.60
C GLN A 221 12.81 -1.37 -1.82
N ASN A 222 13.73 -2.34 -1.91
CA ASN A 222 14.83 -2.31 -2.88
C ASN A 222 14.35 -2.30 -4.32
N LYS A 223 13.40 -3.18 -4.65
CA LYS A 223 12.81 -3.20 -5.99
C LYS A 223 12.18 -1.86 -6.35
N TYR A 224 11.45 -1.24 -5.41
CA TYR A 224 10.81 0.04 -5.64
C TYR A 224 11.83 1.18 -5.81
N THR A 225 12.90 1.19 -5.01
CA THR A 225 14.01 2.15 -5.15
C THR A 225 14.68 2.01 -6.51
N LEU A 226 14.94 0.78 -6.98
CA LEU A 226 15.52 0.53 -8.31
C LEU A 226 14.58 0.99 -9.43
N ASP A 227 13.28 0.72 -9.33
CA ASP A 227 12.29 1.19 -10.30
C ASP A 227 12.23 2.73 -10.35
N LEU A 228 12.36 3.40 -9.21
CA LEU A 228 12.39 4.86 -9.13
C LEU A 228 13.68 5.45 -9.74
N LEU A 229 14.82 4.81 -9.51
CA LEU A 229 16.10 5.16 -10.14
C LEU A 229 16.06 4.94 -11.66
N TRP A 230 15.41 3.87 -12.13
CA TRP A 230 15.24 3.62 -13.56
C TRP A 230 14.35 4.69 -14.22
N LYS A 231 13.20 5.01 -13.62
CA LYS A 231 12.28 6.05 -14.13
C LYS A 231 12.91 7.45 -14.19
N SER A 232 13.87 7.72 -13.32
CA SER A 232 14.60 9.01 -13.27
C SER A 232 15.88 9.03 -14.11
N ASN A 233 16.21 7.94 -14.82
CA ASN A 233 17.48 7.77 -15.54
C ASN A 233 18.73 7.88 -14.63
N LEU A 234 18.63 7.43 -13.38
CA LEU A 234 19.68 7.49 -12.35
C LEU A 234 20.17 6.11 -11.88
N LEU A 235 19.91 5.04 -12.63
CA LEU A 235 20.42 3.70 -12.25
C LEU A 235 21.95 3.66 -12.14
N GLU A 236 22.66 4.30 -13.06
CA GLU A 236 24.13 4.31 -13.11
C GLU A 236 24.73 5.57 -12.42
N CYS A 237 23.95 6.25 -11.58
CA CYS A 237 24.42 7.45 -10.91
C CYS A 237 25.47 7.14 -9.83
N LYS A 238 26.33 8.12 -9.52
CA LYS A 238 27.29 8.03 -8.42
C LYS A 238 26.59 8.30 -7.09
N PRO A 239 26.74 7.44 -6.07
CA PRO A 239 26.06 7.63 -4.80
C PRO A 239 26.62 8.83 -4.02
N VAL A 240 25.77 9.45 -3.19
CA VAL A 240 26.16 10.48 -2.21
C VAL A 240 25.92 9.99 -0.80
N SER A 241 26.58 10.59 0.20
CA SER A 241 26.55 10.13 1.60
C SER A 241 25.46 10.77 2.46
N THR A 242 24.81 11.84 2.00
CA THR A 242 23.76 12.54 2.74
C THR A 242 22.50 12.70 1.89
N PRO A 243 21.30 12.67 2.49
CA PRO A 243 20.04 12.85 1.77
C PRO A 243 19.78 14.31 1.38
N LEU A 244 20.48 15.26 2.02
CA LEU A 244 20.41 16.70 1.72
C LEU A 244 21.82 17.25 1.50
N ALA A 245 21.97 18.16 0.54
CA ALA A 245 23.23 18.84 0.29
C ALA A 245 23.49 19.92 1.34
N SER A 246 24.73 20.04 1.84
CA SER A 246 25.11 20.97 2.91
C SER A 246 24.92 22.46 2.61
N GLN A 247 24.61 22.84 1.37
CA GLN A 247 24.43 24.23 0.92
C GLN A 247 22.98 24.58 0.54
N THR A 248 21.99 23.86 1.08
CA THR A 248 20.57 24.10 0.76
C THR A 248 20.02 25.33 1.49
N SER A 249 20.49 26.51 1.10
CA SER A 249 19.71 27.75 1.18
C SER A 249 19.04 27.96 -0.17
N ALA A 250 18.20 27.02 -0.60
CA ALA A 250 17.31 27.24 -1.73
C ALA A 250 16.08 27.95 -1.18
N SER A 251 16.03 29.27 -1.33
CA SER A 251 14.83 30.04 -1.10
C SER A 251 13.76 29.61 -2.13
N CYS A 252 12.47 29.84 -1.84
CA CYS A 252 11.35 29.53 -2.74
C CYS A 252 11.44 30.18 -4.14
N THR A 253 12.46 31.00 -4.41
CA THR A 253 12.68 31.78 -5.63
C THR A 253 13.92 31.36 -6.42
N ASP A 254 14.69 30.36 -5.97
CA ASP A 254 15.91 29.95 -6.68
C ASP A 254 15.59 29.01 -7.84
N GLY A 255 16.02 29.37 -9.05
CA GLY A 255 15.96 28.52 -10.24
C GLY A 255 14.90 28.90 -11.28
N SER A 256 14.97 28.24 -12.43
CA SER A 256 14.00 28.40 -13.52
C SER A 256 12.84 27.41 -13.37
N PRO A 257 11.57 27.83 -13.53
CA PRO A 257 10.43 26.92 -13.49
C PRO A 257 10.58 25.77 -14.51
N LEU A 258 10.20 24.56 -14.11
CA LEU A 258 10.27 23.40 -14.99
C LEU A 258 9.28 23.53 -16.17
N THR A 259 9.77 23.29 -17.39
CA THR A 259 8.96 23.30 -18.62
C THR A 259 7.87 22.21 -18.62
N ASP A 260 8.18 21.04 -18.06
CA ASP A 260 7.21 19.97 -17.79
C ASP A 260 7.28 19.59 -16.30
N PRO A 261 6.32 20.03 -15.48
CA PRO A 261 6.33 19.75 -14.06
C PRO A 261 5.91 18.31 -13.75
N THR A 262 5.46 17.48 -14.70
CA THR A 262 4.85 16.18 -14.37
C THR A 262 5.79 15.19 -13.68
N LEU A 263 7.07 15.19 -14.05
CA LEU A 263 8.08 14.30 -13.48
C LEU A 263 8.34 14.58 -12.00
N TYR A 264 8.30 15.86 -11.59
CA TYR A 264 8.67 16.25 -10.24
C TYR A 264 7.71 15.69 -9.17
N PRO A 265 6.38 15.91 -9.24
CA PRO A 265 5.41 15.29 -8.34
C PRO A 265 5.44 13.77 -8.35
N GLN A 266 5.74 13.15 -9.49
CA GLN A 266 5.85 11.69 -9.58
C GLN A 266 7.05 11.19 -8.76
N LEU A 267 8.21 11.83 -8.88
CA LEU A 267 9.40 11.48 -8.11
C LEU A 267 9.22 11.77 -6.62
N VAL A 268 8.70 12.96 -6.26
CA VAL A 268 8.45 13.32 -4.86
C VAL A 268 7.43 12.38 -4.21
N SER A 269 6.34 12.04 -4.90
CA SER A 269 5.38 11.04 -4.40
C SER A 269 6.02 9.66 -4.25
N GLY A 270 6.93 9.32 -5.18
CA GLY A 270 7.72 8.10 -5.09
C GLY A 270 8.62 8.07 -3.87
N LEU A 271 9.34 9.15 -3.60
CA LEU A 271 10.19 9.31 -2.42
C LEU A 271 9.37 9.32 -1.12
N GLN A 272 8.20 9.94 -1.10
CA GLN A 272 7.28 9.90 0.04
C GLN A 272 6.91 8.46 0.39
N TYR A 273 6.71 7.60 -0.61
CA TYR A 273 6.43 6.19 -0.38
C TYR A 273 7.62 5.42 0.22
N LEU A 274 8.85 5.79 -0.16
CA LEU A 274 10.07 5.19 0.39
C LEU A 274 10.30 5.53 1.87
N THR A 275 9.71 6.60 2.38
CA THR A 275 9.80 6.95 3.82
C THR A 275 9.22 5.88 4.75
N ILE A 276 8.49 4.90 4.20
CA ILE A 276 7.98 3.77 4.97
C ILE A 276 9.13 2.92 5.53
N THR A 277 10.19 2.65 4.73
CA THR A 277 11.38 1.92 5.17
C THR A 277 12.66 2.77 5.23
N HIS A 278 12.65 3.99 4.68
CA HIS A 278 13.74 4.96 4.72
C HIS A 278 13.34 6.23 5.49
N PRO A 279 13.20 6.17 6.81
CA PRO A 279 12.85 7.37 7.57
C PRO A 279 14.02 8.38 7.63
N ASP A 280 15.24 7.96 7.33
CA ASP A 280 16.44 8.79 7.16
C ASP A 280 16.31 9.85 6.06
N ILE A 281 15.47 9.61 5.04
CA ILE A 281 15.19 10.60 3.99
C ILE A 281 13.97 11.48 4.29
N ALA A 282 13.21 11.21 5.36
CA ALA A 282 11.90 11.82 5.59
C ALA A 282 11.95 13.36 5.61
N TYR A 283 12.96 13.94 6.26
CA TYR A 283 13.15 15.39 6.30
C TYR A 283 13.43 15.98 4.91
N ALA A 284 14.36 15.37 4.15
CA ALA A 284 14.70 15.84 2.81
C ALA A 284 13.49 15.75 1.86
N VAL A 285 12.71 14.66 1.96
CA VAL A 285 11.48 14.47 1.19
C VAL A 285 10.41 15.49 1.57
N GLN A 286 10.22 15.74 2.86
CA GLN A 286 9.28 16.77 3.35
C GLN A 286 9.66 18.15 2.79
N HIS A 287 10.95 18.49 2.78
CA HIS A 287 11.43 19.76 2.24
C HIS A 287 11.07 19.91 0.75
N VAL A 288 11.41 18.94 -0.10
CA VAL A 288 11.09 19.01 -1.53
C VAL A 288 9.58 18.95 -1.79
N SER A 289 8.78 18.33 -0.93
CA SER A 289 7.32 18.29 -1.08
C SER A 289 6.63 19.65 -1.02
N GLN A 290 7.29 20.67 -0.46
CA GLN A 290 6.75 22.03 -0.35
C GLN A 290 6.60 22.72 -1.72
N PHE A 291 7.31 22.26 -2.75
CA PHE A 291 7.39 22.90 -4.07
C PHE A 291 6.53 22.21 -5.15
N MET A 292 5.60 21.35 -4.76
CA MET A 292 4.78 20.53 -5.68
C MET A 292 3.92 21.34 -6.67
N SER A 293 3.54 22.57 -6.31
CA SER A 293 2.69 23.42 -7.15
C SER A 293 3.44 24.16 -8.26
N SER A 294 4.72 24.46 -8.04
CA SER A 294 5.55 25.23 -8.98
C SER A 294 7.04 24.87 -8.81
N PRO A 295 7.46 23.67 -9.23
CA PRO A 295 8.84 23.22 -9.09
C PRO A 295 9.78 23.94 -10.06
N SER A 296 11.04 24.12 -9.63
CA SER A 296 12.14 24.67 -10.43
C SER A 296 13.19 23.59 -10.72
N ASP A 297 14.15 23.91 -11.59
CA ASP A 297 15.35 23.12 -11.85
C ASP A 297 16.18 22.82 -10.59
N THR A 298 16.36 23.79 -9.70
CA THR A 298 17.07 23.61 -8.41
C THR A 298 16.34 22.61 -7.50
N HIS A 299 15.01 22.68 -7.43
CA HIS A 299 14.21 21.71 -6.69
C HIS A 299 14.34 20.31 -7.27
N LEU A 300 14.38 20.18 -8.60
CA LEU A 300 14.58 18.89 -9.26
C LEU A 300 15.98 18.31 -8.98
N GLU A 301 17.02 19.14 -8.94
CA GLU A 301 18.36 18.70 -8.54
C GLU A 301 18.40 18.23 -7.07
N ALA A 302 17.65 18.87 -6.17
CA ALA A 302 17.50 18.37 -4.79
C ALA A 302 16.83 16.99 -4.74
N VAL A 303 15.79 16.75 -5.55
CA VAL A 303 15.16 15.43 -5.69
C VAL A 303 16.16 14.39 -6.24
N LYS A 304 16.93 14.75 -7.26
CA LYS A 304 17.99 13.88 -7.79
C LYS A 304 19.05 13.57 -6.72
N HIS A 305 19.41 14.53 -5.89
CA HIS A 305 20.35 14.31 -4.78
C HIS A 305 19.86 13.22 -3.81
N ILE A 306 18.58 13.24 -3.43
CA ILE A 306 17.96 12.18 -2.62
C ILE A 306 18.04 10.83 -3.34
N LEU A 307 17.82 10.78 -4.65
CA LEU A 307 17.93 9.56 -5.45
C LEU A 307 19.38 9.03 -5.51
N HIS A 308 20.37 9.92 -5.64
CA HIS A 308 21.78 9.54 -5.53
C HIS A 308 22.12 8.99 -4.15
N TYR A 309 21.54 9.52 -3.08
CA TYR A 309 21.71 8.97 -1.74
C TYR A 309 21.15 7.56 -1.66
N LEU A 310 19.91 7.36 -2.12
CA LEU A 310 19.24 6.06 -2.17
C LEU A 310 20.01 5.01 -2.98
N LYS A 311 20.71 5.41 -4.05
CA LYS A 311 21.61 4.53 -4.79
C LYS A 311 22.74 3.99 -3.91
N GLY A 312 23.25 4.81 -2.99
CA GLY A 312 24.31 4.44 -2.04
C GLY A 312 23.82 3.56 -0.89
N THR A 313 22.55 3.68 -0.54
CA THR A 313 21.88 2.99 0.58
C THR A 313 20.89 1.91 0.13
N LEU A 314 21.08 1.35 -1.07
CA LEU A 314 20.33 0.17 -1.52
C LEU A 314 20.54 -0.96 -0.49
N GLY A 315 19.46 -1.61 -0.10
CA GLY A 315 19.46 -2.65 0.93
C GLY A 315 19.31 -2.13 2.35
N HIS A 316 19.35 -0.81 2.59
CA HIS A 316 19.02 -0.26 3.90
C HIS A 316 17.51 -0.33 4.14
N GLY A 317 17.12 -0.46 5.41
CA GLY A 317 15.73 -0.64 5.77
C GLY A 317 15.51 -0.67 7.28
N LEU A 318 14.28 -1.01 7.66
CA LEU A 318 13.88 -1.06 9.07
C LEU A 318 13.94 -2.49 9.60
N SER A 319 14.75 -2.70 10.63
CA SER A 319 14.77 -3.93 11.41
C SER A 319 13.82 -3.79 12.61
N LEU A 320 12.76 -4.59 12.61
CA LEU A 320 11.85 -4.75 13.73
C LEU A 320 12.32 -5.94 14.56
N CYS A 321 12.71 -5.71 15.80
CA CYS A 321 13.32 -6.73 16.65
C CYS A 321 12.38 -7.20 17.75
N HIS A 322 12.58 -8.44 18.20
CA HIS A 322 12.02 -8.93 19.43
C HIS A 322 12.62 -8.13 20.60
N SER A 323 11.78 -7.53 21.42
CA SER A 323 12.21 -6.88 22.66
C SER A 323 11.87 -7.80 23.83
N ASN A 324 12.88 -8.17 24.62
CA ASN A 324 12.69 -8.90 25.87
C ASN A 324 11.99 -8.02 26.94
N ASP A 325 12.07 -6.69 26.82
CA ASP A 325 11.36 -5.73 27.67
C ASP A 325 9.99 -5.41 27.08
N SER A 326 9.06 -6.33 27.31
CA SER A 326 7.70 -6.38 26.74
C SER A 326 6.72 -5.29 27.21
N SER A 327 7.18 -4.14 27.73
CA SER A 327 6.28 -3.09 28.24
C SER A 327 6.71 -1.64 28.04
N LEU A 328 7.91 -1.35 27.54
CA LEU A 328 8.35 0.04 27.31
C LEU A 328 8.10 0.47 25.86
N LEU A 329 7.03 1.24 25.66
CA LEU A 329 6.88 2.07 24.46
C LEU A 329 7.74 3.33 24.64
N ILE A 330 8.88 3.40 23.96
CA ILE A 330 9.73 4.60 23.97
C ILE A 330 9.33 5.46 22.78
N ALA A 331 8.76 6.63 23.08
CA ALA A 331 8.43 7.64 22.09
C ALA A 331 9.50 8.72 22.10
N TYR A 332 10.08 9.00 20.93
CA TYR A 332 10.96 10.15 20.73
C TYR A 332 10.15 11.22 20.01
N SER A 333 10.24 12.46 20.48
CA SER A 333 9.62 13.63 19.86
C SER A 333 10.72 14.61 19.51
N ASP A 334 10.93 14.85 18.22
CA ASP A 334 11.77 15.92 17.73
C ASP A 334 10.91 17.12 17.31
N GLY A 335 10.91 18.16 18.15
CA GLY A 335 10.31 19.44 17.79
C GLY A 335 11.30 20.24 16.94
N GLN A 336 11.17 20.19 15.61
CA GLN A 336 11.80 21.19 14.76
C GLN A 336 10.81 22.34 14.53
N GLY A 337 10.99 23.43 15.27
CA GLY A 337 10.29 24.68 14.99
C GLY A 337 10.76 25.23 13.66
N VAL A 338 9.99 25.00 12.60
CA VAL A 338 10.17 25.72 11.34
C VAL A 338 9.62 27.12 11.57
N GLN A 339 10.50 28.13 11.70
CA GLN A 339 10.09 29.53 11.52
C GLN A 339 9.80 29.75 10.02
N THR A 340 8.62 29.35 9.58
CA THR A 340 8.01 29.92 8.38
C THR A 340 7.32 31.22 8.77
N LEU A 341 7.36 32.25 7.93
CA LEU A 341 6.56 33.48 8.05
C LEU A 341 5.03 33.26 8.01
N VAL A 342 4.61 31.99 8.02
CA VAL A 342 3.22 31.55 8.16
C VAL A 342 3.24 30.45 9.21
N ASP A 343 2.65 30.73 10.37
CA ASP A 343 2.56 29.82 11.51
C ASP A 343 1.78 28.54 11.14
N GLN A 344 2.49 27.44 10.88
CA GLN A 344 1.95 26.09 11.01
C GLN A 344 2.98 25.19 11.68
N LEU A 345 2.78 24.96 12.97
CA LEU A 345 3.48 23.91 13.72
C LEU A 345 2.98 22.55 13.21
N GLN A 346 3.79 21.87 12.39
CA GLN A 346 3.61 20.45 12.11
C GLN A 346 4.63 19.66 12.93
N GLY A 347 4.17 18.99 13.98
CA GLY A 347 4.95 18.00 14.70
C GLY A 347 4.75 16.62 14.09
N SER A 348 5.83 15.91 13.79
CA SER A 348 5.80 14.49 13.46
C SER A 348 6.18 13.68 14.70
N VAL A 349 5.28 12.81 15.16
CA VAL A 349 5.61 11.80 16.19
C VAL A 349 6.00 10.52 15.46
N SER A 350 7.22 10.06 15.67
CA SER A 350 7.74 8.81 15.09
C SER A 350 8.02 7.81 16.21
N PHE A 351 7.47 6.59 16.06
CA PHE A 351 7.67 5.49 17.00
C PHE A 351 8.91 4.70 16.57
N TRP A 352 9.89 4.57 17.47
CA TRP A 352 11.20 4.02 17.12
C TRP A 352 11.63 2.79 17.90
N ASP A 353 10.93 2.37 18.96
CA ASP A 353 11.19 1.07 19.57
C ASP A 353 10.03 0.09 19.30
N PRO A 354 10.31 -1.15 18.81
CA PRO A 354 11.61 -1.80 18.59
C PRO A 354 12.11 -1.70 17.13
N ILE A 355 12.21 -0.48 16.58
CA ILE A 355 12.50 -0.22 15.16
C ILE A 355 13.91 0.35 15.00
N SER A 356 14.83 -0.45 14.48
CA SER A 356 16.22 -0.02 14.24
C SER A 356 16.53 0.07 12.75
N PHE A 357 17.09 1.19 12.29
CA PHE A 357 17.51 1.34 10.89
C PHE A 357 18.94 0.83 10.73
N HIS A 358 19.13 -0.19 9.88
CA HIS A 358 20.43 -0.84 9.67
C HIS A 358 20.84 -0.78 8.20
N GLY A 359 22.11 -0.43 7.95
CA GLY A 359 22.75 -0.51 6.63
C GLY A 359 23.83 -1.60 6.58
N VAL A 360 24.16 -2.08 5.38
CA VAL A 360 25.29 -3.01 5.20
C VAL A 360 26.59 -2.27 5.56
N PRO A 361 27.42 -2.76 6.50
CA PRO A 361 28.62 -2.04 6.91
C PRO A 361 29.57 -1.93 5.71
N ARG A 362 29.83 -0.71 5.26
CA ARG A 362 31.04 -0.42 4.47
C ARG A 362 32.16 -0.24 5.48
N ASN A 363 33.20 -1.08 5.38
CA ASN A 363 34.44 -0.90 6.13
C ASN A 363 34.89 0.56 6.00
N ASN A 364 35.00 1.26 7.13
CA ASN A 364 35.37 2.68 7.33
C ASN A 364 34.26 3.69 7.65
N VAL A 365 33.32 3.35 8.53
CA VAL A 365 32.62 4.39 9.32
C VAL A 365 32.70 4.01 10.80
N GLN A 366 33.39 4.83 11.59
CA GLN A 366 33.37 4.74 13.05
C GLN A 366 31.93 4.95 13.52
N CYS A 367 31.39 4.00 14.30
CA CYS A 367 30.16 4.20 15.04
C CYS A 367 30.30 5.46 15.91
N LEU A 368 29.49 6.48 15.63
CA LEU A 368 29.20 7.52 16.60
C LEU A 368 28.18 6.93 17.57
N ASP A 369 28.68 6.31 18.63
CA ASP A 369 27.90 6.06 19.83
C ASP A 369 27.43 7.41 20.37
N LEU A 370 26.14 7.70 20.22
CA LEU A 370 25.47 8.72 21.02
C LEU A 370 25.26 8.16 22.44
N ALA A 371 26.38 7.97 23.15
CA ALA A 371 26.37 7.75 24.58
C ALA A 371 25.88 9.02 25.27
N SER A 372 24.80 8.86 26.03
CA SER A 372 24.26 9.80 27.01
C SER A 372 25.36 10.55 27.75
N LYS A 373 25.46 11.87 27.58
CA LYS A 373 26.15 12.70 28.57
C LYS A 373 25.20 12.93 29.75
N PRO A 374 25.64 12.69 31.00
CA PRO A 374 24.81 12.90 32.17
C PRO A 374 24.57 14.40 32.39
N ASN A 375 23.33 14.70 32.76
CA ASN A 375 22.84 16.00 33.20
C ASN A 375 23.87 16.73 34.08
N THR A 376 24.21 17.97 33.71
CA THR A 376 24.73 18.94 34.67
C THR A 376 23.64 19.94 34.96
N VAL A 377 23.22 19.94 36.21
CA VAL A 377 22.25 20.83 36.85
C VAL A 377 22.75 22.28 36.79
N LEU A 378 21.92 23.19 36.27
CA LEU A 378 21.36 24.36 36.98
C LEU A 378 20.32 25.06 36.10
#